data_AF-A0A0L0C6X7-F1
#
_entry.id   AF-A0A0L0C6X7-F1
#
_cell.length_a   1.000
_cell.length_b   1.000
_cell.length_c   1.000
_cell.angle_alpha   90.00
_cell.angle_beta   90.00
_cell.angle_gamma   90.00
#
_symmetry.space_group_name_H-M   'P 1'
#
loop_
_entity.id
_entity.type
_entity.pdbx_description
1 polymer ?
#
loop_
_entity_poly.entity_id
_entity_poly.type
_entity_poly.pdbx_seq_one_letter_code
_entity_poly.pdbx_strand_id
1 'polypeptide(L)'
;MNNLDPEIYNSIRKLRDFPNDQVESLDLDFTIGGSQGQIVDLIPNGSKIQVNSSSKFQYITELCKYKLSACFRPQTLWLLDGLNQIIPVKWLNIFNATELNNLVNGVNQDYDVEELKANTEYNLYQESDQDIQWLWECTFCSSTITISDSECSIQVSKGG
;
A
#
# COMPACT_ATOMS: atom_id res chain seq x y z
N MET A 1 -1.07 -4.53 -8.20
CA MET A 1 -1.04 -5.87 -7.57
C MET A 1 0.30 -6.20 -6.88
N ASN A 2 1.29 -5.30 -6.83
CA ASN A 2 2.56 -5.50 -6.09
C ASN A 2 2.50 -5.11 -4.59
N ASN A 3 1.34 -4.66 -4.10
CA ASN A 3 1.10 -4.34 -2.68
C ASN A 3 0.43 -5.49 -1.90
N LEU A 4 0.35 -6.68 -2.51
CA LEU A 4 -0.01 -7.90 -1.80
C LEU A 4 1.26 -8.52 -1.27
N ASP A 5 1.16 -9.10 -0.08
CA ASP A 5 2.23 -9.77 0.65
C ASP A 5 3.12 -10.58 -0.32
N PRO A 6 4.43 -10.27 -0.44
CA PRO A 6 5.31 -10.85 -1.45
C PRO A 6 5.38 -12.39 -1.35
N GLU A 7 5.17 -12.95 -0.15
CA GLU A 7 5.08 -14.40 0.04
C GLU A 7 3.87 -15.03 -0.66
N ILE A 8 2.72 -14.34 -0.64
CA ILE A 8 1.48 -14.79 -1.27
C ILE A 8 1.62 -14.75 -2.78
N TYR A 9 2.13 -13.64 -3.30
CA TYR A 9 2.39 -13.48 -4.74
C TYR A 9 3.34 -14.56 -5.25
N ASN A 10 4.44 -14.82 -4.53
CA ASN A 10 5.40 -15.85 -4.89
C ASN A 10 4.80 -17.26 -4.82
N SER A 11 3.98 -17.55 -3.81
CA SER A 11 3.32 -18.86 -3.67
C SER A 11 2.33 -19.12 -4.80
N ILE A 12 1.47 -18.14 -5.11
CA ILE A 12 0.49 -18.25 -6.21
C ILE A 12 1.21 -18.36 -7.56
N ARG A 13 2.29 -17.59 -7.76
CA ARG A 13 3.09 -17.63 -8.98
C ARG A 13 3.74 -18.99 -9.17
N LYS A 14 4.36 -19.55 -8.11
CA LYS A 14 4.95 -20.90 -8.14
C LYS A 14 3.89 -21.96 -8.47
N LEU A 15 2.72 -21.88 -7.84
CA LEU A 15 1.60 -22.75 -8.13
C LEU A 15 1.18 -22.62 -9.59
N ARG A 16 0.96 -21.42 -10.11
CA ARG A 16 0.55 -21.18 -11.50
C ARG A 16 1.56 -21.75 -12.50
N ASP A 17 2.84 -21.45 -12.32
CA ASP A 17 3.91 -21.80 -13.25
C ASP A 17 4.29 -23.31 -13.16
N PHE A 18 3.74 -24.05 -12.18
CA PHE A 18 3.94 -25.49 -12.02
C PHE A 18 3.24 -26.29 -13.14
N PRO A 19 3.90 -27.30 -13.75
CA PRO A 19 3.29 -28.12 -14.80
C PRO A 19 2.10 -28.94 -14.26
N ASN A 20 1.04 -29.00 -15.06
CA ASN A 20 -0.22 -29.65 -14.71
C ASN A 20 -0.06 -31.16 -14.39
N ASP A 21 0.92 -31.82 -15.01
CA ASP A 21 1.16 -33.27 -14.87
C ASP A 21 1.83 -33.65 -13.54
N GLN A 22 2.30 -32.66 -12.77
CA GLN A 22 2.96 -32.84 -11.48
C GLN A 22 2.17 -32.27 -10.30
N VAL A 23 0.93 -31.80 -10.53
CA VAL A 23 0.11 -31.19 -9.47
C VAL A 23 -0.22 -32.19 -8.37
N GLU A 24 -0.43 -33.46 -8.72
CA GLU A 24 -0.68 -34.54 -7.75
C GLU A 24 0.53 -34.83 -6.85
N SER A 25 1.75 -34.47 -7.27
CA SER A 25 2.95 -34.64 -6.44
C SER A 25 3.08 -33.60 -5.32
N LEU A 26 2.29 -32.54 -5.38
CA LEU A 26 2.30 -31.49 -4.36
C LEU A 26 1.49 -31.87 -3.11
N ASP A 27 0.63 -32.91 -3.20
CA ASP A 27 -0.24 -33.41 -2.12
C ASP A 27 -0.93 -32.26 -1.34
N LEU A 28 -1.48 -31.32 -2.10
CA LEU A 28 -2.17 -30.14 -1.60
C LEU A 28 -3.66 -30.44 -1.46
N ASP A 29 -4.21 -30.18 -0.29
CA ASP A 29 -5.65 -30.14 -0.06
C ASP A 29 -6.17 -28.70 -0.07
N PHE A 30 -7.50 -28.52 -0.05
CA PHE A 30 -8.11 -27.19 0.03
C PHE A 30 -8.07 -26.64 1.47
N THR A 31 -6.93 -26.75 2.15
CA THR A 31 -6.70 -26.18 3.47
C THR A 31 -5.56 -25.19 3.48
N ILE A 32 -5.52 -24.34 4.50
CA ILE A 32 -4.43 -23.39 4.72
C ILE A 32 -4.09 -23.24 6.21
N GLY A 33 -2.80 -23.18 6.52
CA GLY A 33 -2.31 -22.77 7.83
C GLY A 33 -2.65 -21.29 8.11
N GLY A 34 -3.51 -21.06 9.09
CA GLY A 34 -3.81 -19.76 9.65
C GLY A 34 -2.67 -19.21 10.51
N SER A 35 -2.74 -17.92 10.83
CA SER A 35 -1.69 -17.20 11.59
C SER A 35 -1.41 -17.75 13.00
N GLN A 36 -2.35 -18.52 13.57
CA GLN A 36 -2.25 -19.13 14.90
C GLN A 36 -2.00 -20.65 14.84
N GLY A 37 -1.56 -21.17 13.70
CA GLY A 37 -1.37 -22.62 13.51
C GLY A 37 -2.67 -23.42 13.35
N GLN A 38 -3.81 -22.73 13.27
CA GLN A 38 -5.10 -23.34 12.96
C GLN A 38 -5.19 -23.68 11.47
N ILE A 39 -5.63 -24.90 11.14
CA ILE A 39 -5.91 -25.29 9.75
C ILE A 39 -7.30 -24.76 9.40
N VAL A 40 -7.39 -23.97 8.34
CA VAL A 40 -8.65 -23.40 7.85
C VAL A 40 -8.96 -24.03 6.50
N ASP A 41 -10.18 -24.56 6.38
CA ASP A 41 -10.70 -25.06 5.11
C ASP A 41 -11.03 -23.87 4.18
N LEU A 42 -10.46 -23.86 2.97
CA LEU A 42 -10.77 -22.85 1.93
C LEU A 42 -12.15 -23.05 1.31
N ILE A 43 -12.64 -24.30 1.29
CA ILE A 43 -13.96 -24.70 0.81
C ILE A 43 -14.61 -25.66 1.82
N PRO A 44 -15.94 -25.84 1.82
CA PRO A 44 -16.59 -26.80 2.72
C PRO A 44 -16.00 -28.21 2.56
N ASN A 45 -15.47 -28.79 3.64
CA ASN A 45 -14.73 -30.06 3.65
C ASN A 45 -13.45 -30.06 2.80
N GLY A 46 -12.74 -28.93 2.74
CA GLY A 46 -11.50 -28.77 1.96
C GLY A 46 -10.42 -29.80 2.30
N SER A 47 -10.32 -30.21 3.57
CA SER A 47 -9.45 -31.28 4.05
C SER A 47 -9.65 -32.65 3.36
N LYS A 48 -10.78 -32.88 2.67
CA LYS A 48 -11.07 -34.14 1.95
C LYS A 48 -10.93 -34.02 0.44
N ILE A 49 -10.67 -32.81 -0.06
CA ILE A 49 -10.64 -32.51 -1.49
C ILE A 49 -9.18 -32.24 -1.84
N GLN A 50 -8.62 -33.11 -2.69
CA GLN A 50 -7.27 -32.97 -3.19
C GLN A 50 -7.25 -32.02 -4.38
N VAL A 51 -6.22 -31.18 -4.44
CA VAL A 51 -5.99 -30.26 -5.56
C VAL A 51 -5.45 -31.07 -6.73
N ASN A 52 -6.19 -31.02 -7.84
CA ASN A 52 -5.82 -31.65 -9.11
C ASN A 52 -5.65 -30.58 -10.20
N SER A 53 -5.14 -30.95 -11.36
CA SER A 53 -4.79 -30.01 -12.44
C SER A 53 -5.99 -29.16 -12.90
N SER A 54 -7.20 -29.71 -12.84
CA SER A 54 -8.45 -29.00 -13.17
C SER A 54 -8.92 -28.05 -12.07
N SER A 55 -8.71 -28.41 -10.79
CA SER A 55 -9.13 -27.61 -9.63
C SER A 55 -8.06 -26.65 -9.11
N LYS A 56 -6.83 -26.71 -9.65
CA LYS A 56 -5.72 -25.80 -9.38
C LYS A 56 -6.12 -24.32 -9.45
N PHE A 57 -6.86 -23.94 -10.48
CA PHE A 57 -7.32 -22.56 -10.65
C PHE A 57 -8.33 -22.15 -9.57
N GLN A 58 -9.19 -23.08 -9.18
CA GLN A 58 -10.14 -22.88 -8.09
C GLN A 58 -9.40 -22.71 -6.76
N TYR A 59 -8.40 -23.55 -6.47
CA TYR A 59 -7.56 -23.42 -5.28
C TYR A 59 -6.89 -22.05 -5.20
N ILE A 60 -6.26 -21.60 -6.29
CA ILE A 60 -5.62 -20.28 -6.35
C ILE A 60 -6.65 -19.16 -6.09
N THR A 61 -7.83 -19.26 -6.69
CA THR A 61 -8.88 -18.26 -6.53
C THR A 61 -9.37 -18.18 -5.09
N GLU A 62 -9.64 -19.33 -4.45
CA GLU A 62 -10.09 -19.37 -3.06
C GLU A 62 -8.98 -18.96 -2.07
N LEU A 63 -7.73 -19.33 -2.35
CA LEU A 63 -6.57 -18.86 -1.59
C LEU A 63 -6.45 -17.33 -1.64
N CYS A 64 -6.57 -16.74 -2.83
CA CYS A 64 -6.59 -15.28 -3.01
C CYS A 64 -7.72 -14.63 -2.22
N LYS A 65 -8.95 -15.16 -2.32
CA LYS A 65 -10.11 -14.64 -1.60
C LYS A 65 -9.92 -14.70 -0.09
N TYR A 66 -9.47 -15.84 0.44
CA TYR A 66 -9.21 -16.01 1.86
C TYR A 66 -8.19 -15.01 2.37
N LYS A 67 -7.06 -14.87 1.66
CA LYS A 67 -5.99 -13.93 2.05
C LYS A 67 -6.41 -12.45 1.91
N LEU A 68 -7.14 -12.09 0.85
CA LEU A 68 -7.70 -10.74 0.69
C LEU A 68 -8.70 -10.43 1.80
N SER A 69 -9.59 -11.38 2.13
CA SER A 69 -10.57 -11.24 3.21
C SER A 69 -9.90 -11.08 4.58
N ALA A 70 -8.81 -11.81 4.83
CA ALA A 70 -8.01 -11.63 6.04
C ALA A 70 -7.29 -10.28 6.10
N CYS A 71 -7.08 -9.63 4.94
CA CYS A 71 -6.56 -8.26 4.85
C CYS A 71 -7.66 -7.22 5.17
N PHE A 72 -8.92 -7.51 4.81
CA PHE A 72 -10.11 -6.78 5.28
C PHE A 72 -10.47 -7.16 6.73
N ARG A 73 -9.53 -6.89 7.64
CA ARG A 73 -9.77 -7.04 9.06
C ARG A 73 -10.89 -6.08 9.52
N PRO A 74 -11.60 -6.38 10.62
CA PRO A 74 -12.67 -5.52 11.13
C PRO A 74 -12.24 -4.06 11.34
N GLN A 75 -10.95 -3.81 11.60
CA GLN A 75 -10.39 -2.47 11.72
C GLN A 75 -10.55 -1.65 10.43
N THR A 76 -10.30 -2.25 9.27
CA THR A 76 -10.46 -1.60 7.96
C THR A 76 -11.93 -1.33 7.66
N LEU A 77 -12.83 -2.25 8.07
CA LEU A 77 -14.27 -2.05 7.91
C LEU A 77 -14.80 -0.91 8.79
N TRP A 78 -14.33 -0.78 10.03
CA TRP A 78 -14.69 0.35 10.89
C TRP A 78 -14.15 1.68 10.37
N LEU A 79 -12.95 1.68 9.77
CA LEU A 79 -12.43 2.86 9.10
C LEU A 79 -13.31 3.26 7.92
N LEU A 80 -13.71 2.30 7.07
CA LEU A 80 -14.61 2.55 5.95
C LEU A 80 -15.99 3.03 6.41
N ASP A 81 -16.50 2.48 7.52
CA ASP A 81 -17.77 2.92 8.11
C ASP A 81 -17.68 4.37 8.63
N GLY A 82 -16.62 4.70 9.36
CA GLY A 82 -16.36 6.07 9.81
C GLY A 82 -16.15 7.05 8.64
N LEU A 83 -15.44 6.63 7.60
CA LEU A 83 -15.23 7.43 6.39
C LEU A 83 -16.55 7.69 5.66
N ASN A 84 -17.42 6.67 5.56
CA ASN A 84 -18.72 6.78 4.90
C ASN A 84 -19.70 7.73 5.62
N GLN A 85 -19.50 7.97 6.93
CA GLN A 85 -20.28 8.97 7.68
C GLN A 85 -19.90 10.42 7.30
N ILE A 86 -18.65 10.65 6.90
CA ILE A 86 -18.14 11.98 6.56
C ILE A 86 -18.25 12.24 5.05
N ILE A 87 -17.84 11.26 4.24
CA ILE A 87 -17.82 11.33 2.78
C ILE A 87 -18.60 10.12 2.24
N PRO A 88 -19.75 10.32 1.57
CA PRO A 88 -20.50 9.22 1.01
C PRO A 88 -19.65 8.40 0.02
N VAL A 89 -19.59 7.09 0.20
CA VAL A 89 -18.76 6.18 -0.63
C VAL A 89 -19.05 6.30 -2.15
N LYS A 90 -20.24 6.77 -2.53
CA LYS A 90 -20.59 7.07 -3.93
C LYS A 90 -19.63 8.07 -4.59
N TRP A 91 -19.11 9.02 -3.83
CA TRP A 91 -18.15 10.02 -4.29
C TRP A 91 -16.74 9.45 -4.38
N LEU A 92 -16.39 8.52 -3.50
CA LEU A 92 -15.09 7.82 -3.56
C LEU A 92 -15.01 6.87 -4.76
N ASN A 93 -16.15 6.36 -5.24
CA ASN A 93 -16.21 5.41 -6.34
C ASN A 93 -15.90 6.02 -7.73
N ILE A 94 -15.71 7.35 -7.81
CA ILE A 94 -15.29 8.03 -9.05
C ILE A 94 -13.75 8.10 -9.16
N PHE A 95 -13.02 7.85 -8.07
CA PHE A 95 -11.57 7.97 -8.00
C PHE A 95 -10.90 6.60 -8.08
N ASN A 96 -9.79 6.53 -8.80
CA ASN A 96 -8.89 5.37 -8.73
C ASN A 96 -8.05 5.43 -7.44
N ALA A 97 -7.49 4.28 -7.02
CA ALA A 97 -6.69 4.19 -5.80
C ALA A 97 -5.54 5.22 -5.75
N THR A 98 -4.91 5.51 -6.88
CA THR A 98 -3.86 6.54 -6.99
C THR A 98 -4.39 7.95 -6.82
N GLU A 99 -5.56 8.26 -7.41
CA GLU A 99 -6.17 9.60 -7.33
C GLU A 99 -6.70 9.87 -5.91
N LEU A 100 -7.28 8.87 -5.26
CA LEU A 100 -7.68 8.97 -3.85
C LEU A 100 -6.45 9.21 -2.96
N ASN A 101 -5.35 8.50 -3.23
CA ASN A 101 -4.10 8.71 -2.50
C ASN A 101 -3.55 10.13 -2.70
N ASN A 102 -3.63 10.66 -3.93
CA ASN A 102 -3.25 12.05 -4.22
C ASN A 102 -4.22 13.06 -3.61
N LEU A 103 -5.50 12.73 -3.47
CA LEU A 103 -6.48 13.59 -2.81
C LEU A 103 -6.21 13.70 -1.30
N VAL A 104 -5.82 12.59 -0.67
CA VAL A 104 -5.54 12.53 0.77
C VAL A 104 -4.16 13.11 1.09
N ASN A 105 -3.13 12.76 0.31
CA ASN A 105 -1.74 13.16 0.58
C ASN A 105 -1.33 14.45 -0.15
N GLY A 106 -2.16 14.97 -1.03
CA GLY A 106 -1.76 15.96 -2.02
C GLY A 106 -1.05 15.32 -3.20
N VAL A 107 -1.02 16.06 -4.31
CA VAL A 107 -0.16 15.71 -5.45
C VAL A 107 1.27 16.08 -5.05
N ASN A 108 2.20 15.13 -5.15
CA ASN A 108 3.63 15.43 -5.07
C ASN A 108 4.02 16.27 -6.30
N GLN A 109 3.75 17.57 -6.25
CA GLN A 109 4.31 18.55 -7.16
C GLN A 109 5.53 19.17 -6.49
N ASP A 110 6.54 19.51 -7.30
CA ASP A 110 7.66 20.32 -6.85
C ASP A 110 7.08 21.62 -6.27
N TYR A 111 7.29 21.84 -4.98
CA TYR A 111 6.80 23.03 -4.31
C TYR A 111 7.52 24.24 -4.86
N ASP A 112 6.77 25.20 -5.41
CA ASP A 112 7.34 26.47 -5.83
C ASP A 112 7.67 27.31 -4.59
N VAL A 113 8.96 27.46 -4.33
CA VAL A 113 9.48 28.26 -3.22
C VAL A 113 9.09 29.73 -3.39
N GLU A 114 8.91 30.23 -4.62
CA GLU A 114 8.46 31.60 -4.87
C GLU A 114 6.99 31.78 -4.46
N GLU A 115 6.12 30.81 -4.74
CA GLU A 115 4.72 30.82 -4.31
C GLU A 115 4.58 30.69 -2.78
N LEU A 116 5.43 29.86 -2.16
CA LEU A 116 5.45 29.73 -0.71
C LEU A 116 5.89 31.03 -0.03
N LYS A 117 6.92 31.70 -0.59
CA LYS A 117 7.37 33.00 -0.11
C LYS A 117 6.29 34.08 -0.25
N ALA A 118 5.57 34.10 -1.37
CA ALA A 118 4.50 35.07 -1.64
C ALA A 118 3.28 34.91 -0.70
N ASN A 119 3.05 33.70 -0.18
CA ASN A 119 1.95 33.39 0.74
C ASN A 119 2.37 33.30 2.22
N THR A 120 3.61 33.68 2.56
CA THR A 120 4.12 33.66 3.94
C THR A 120 3.97 35.04 4.58
N GLU A 121 3.18 35.13 5.65
CA GLU A 121 3.11 36.34 6.48
C GLU A 121 4.14 36.29 7.62
N TYR A 122 4.98 37.31 7.69
CA TYR A 122 5.98 37.46 8.75
C TYR A 122 5.40 38.29 9.90
N ASN A 123 5.27 37.66 11.07
CA ASN A 123 4.95 38.38 12.30
C ASN A 123 6.24 38.75 13.03
N LEU A 124 6.45 40.05 13.28
CA LEU A 124 7.63 40.64 13.94
C LEU A 124 8.94 40.71 13.12
N TYR A 125 8.92 40.25 11.88
CA TYR A 125 10.06 40.29 10.96
C TYR A 125 9.65 40.90 9.61
N GLN A 126 10.61 41.44 8.87
CA GLN A 126 10.43 41.98 7.52
C GLN A 126 11.17 41.13 6.50
N GLU A 127 10.69 41.05 5.26
CA GLU A 127 11.37 40.29 4.18
C GLU A 127 12.83 40.73 3.92
N SER A 128 13.19 41.94 4.33
CA SER A 128 14.54 42.48 4.28
C SER A 128 15.47 41.96 5.38
N ASP A 129 14.94 41.29 6.40
CA ASP A 129 15.73 40.80 7.53
C ASP A 129 16.63 39.64 7.09
N GLN A 130 17.86 39.69 7.57
CA GLN A 130 18.91 38.73 7.21
C GLN A 130 18.51 37.28 7.54
N ASP A 131 17.78 37.08 8.64
CA ASP A 131 17.29 35.76 9.05
C ASP A 131 16.27 35.18 8.05
N ILE A 132 15.43 36.01 7.45
CA ILE A 132 14.45 35.59 6.43
C ILE A 132 15.14 35.34 5.09
N GLN A 133 16.14 36.15 4.73
CA GLN A 133 16.92 35.92 3.51
C GLN A 133 17.67 34.59 3.57
N TRP A 134 18.29 34.28 4.70
CA TRP A 134 18.96 33.00 4.92
C TRP A 134 18.01 31.82 4.93
N LEU A 135 16.81 31.97 5.51
CA LEU A 135 15.77 30.95 5.45
C LEU A 135 15.49 30.52 4.00
N TRP A 136 15.24 31.49 3.11
CA TRP A 136 14.92 31.20 1.71
C TRP A 136 16.14 30.77 0.89
N GLU A 137 17.34 31.32 1.15
CA GLU A 137 18.59 30.87 0.51
C GLU A 137 18.89 29.39 0.81
N CYS A 138 18.67 28.95 2.05
CA CYS A 138 18.81 27.54 2.43
C CYS A 138 17.79 26.64 1.70
N THR A 139 16.56 27.11 1.49
CA THR A 139 15.56 26.34 0.72
C THR A 139 15.93 26.21 -0.77
N PHE A 140 16.52 27.24 -1.38
CA PHE A 140 16.92 27.24 -2.79
C PHE A 140 18.13 26.32 -3.07
N CYS A 141 19.06 26.21 -2.11
CA CYS A 141 20.21 25.31 -2.21
C CYS A 141 19.81 23.82 -2.06
N SER A 142 18.61 23.54 -1.56
CA SER A 142 18.12 22.20 -1.25
C SER A 142 17.18 21.64 -2.33
N SER A 143 17.53 21.73 -3.61
CA SER A 143 16.68 21.21 -4.71
C SER A 143 16.63 19.68 -4.81
N THR A 144 16.97 18.92 -3.75
CA THR A 144 16.72 17.47 -3.69
C THR A 144 16.50 17.04 -2.24
N ILE A 145 15.34 17.40 -1.69
CA ILE A 145 14.86 16.81 -0.43
C ILE A 145 14.13 15.52 -0.80
N THR A 146 14.82 14.38 -0.65
CA THR A 146 14.17 13.06 -0.68
C THR A 146 13.80 12.67 0.75
N ILE A 147 12.50 12.59 1.03
CA ILE A 147 11.98 12.14 2.33
C ILE A 147 11.92 10.62 2.29
N SER A 148 12.80 9.95 3.04
CA SER A 148 12.78 8.49 3.20
C SER A 148 11.94 8.08 4.40
N ASP A 149 10.96 7.23 4.16
CA ASP A 149 9.76 6.97 4.97
C ASP A 149 9.95 6.12 6.24
N SER A 150 11.15 6.07 6.84
CA SER A 150 11.39 5.14 7.96
C SER A 150 12.04 5.71 9.20
N GLU A 151 12.71 6.85 9.13
CA GLU A 151 13.09 7.61 10.32
C GLU A 151 13.09 9.08 9.93
N CYS A 152 12.48 9.93 10.74
CA CYS A 152 12.49 11.38 10.57
C CYS A 152 13.91 11.92 10.88
N SER A 153 14.87 11.50 10.07
CA SER A 153 16.30 11.77 10.16
C SER A 153 16.70 12.44 8.87
N ILE A 154 16.90 13.76 8.93
CA ILE A 154 17.38 14.55 7.79
C ILE A 154 18.84 14.16 7.54
N GLN A 155 19.08 13.37 6.50
CA GLN A 155 20.43 13.03 6.07
C GLN A 155 20.85 13.95 4.92
N VAL A 156 21.88 14.75 5.14
CA VAL A 156 22.46 15.66 4.15
C VAL A 156 23.59 14.93 3.43
N SER A 157 23.42 14.68 2.13
CA SER A 157 24.51 14.19 1.27
C SER A 157 24.88 15.24 0.24
N LYS A 158 26.18 15.55 0.13
CA LYS A 158 26.73 16.43 -0.90
C LYS A 158 27.04 15.60 -2.15
N GLY A 159 26.34 15.85 -3.24
CA GLY A 159 26.80 15.45 -4.57
C GLY A 159 28.01 16.30 -4.95
N GLY A 160 29.13 15.65 -5.30
CA GLY A 160 30.32 16.29 -5.85
C GLY A 160 30.19 16.59 -7.33
#